data_AF-A0A4Y2EX06-F1
#
_entry.id   AF-A0A4Y2EX06-F1
#
_cell.length_a   1.000
_cell.length_b   1.000
_cell.length_c   1.000
_cell.angle_alpha   90.00
_cell.angle_beta   90.00
_cell.angle_gamma   90.00
#
_symmetry.space_group_name_H-M   'P 1'
#
loop_
_entity.id
_entity.type
_entity.pdbx_description
1 polymer ?
#
loop_
_entity_poly.entity_id
_entity_poly.type
_entity_poly.pdbx_seq_one_letter_code
_entity_poly.pdbx_strand_id
1 'polypeptide(L)'
;MIVPLSRKAVQNRESSKSIHMQVVNEWRKECRNLAKLMVLEGRIPDEDILFFLTLEEIQELLETRSPRIISKANHRRRRQPVIDKYIFPEIMKGFPKPVVPGKNIAADIDTNFSMKGIPVSQGVATGIVRVALDLEEASLLQAGEILVTYSTDIGWSPYFPILGGVVTELGGLISHGTIQIYFILKI
;
A
#
# COMPACT_ATOMS: atom_id res chain seq x y z
N MET A 1 -14.40 29.67 16.42
CA MET A 1 -12.93 29.80 16.49
C MET A 1 -12.19 28.48 16.22
N ILE A 2 -12.77 27.30 16.50
CA ILE A 2 -12.12 26.00 16.32
C ILE A 2 -12.07 25.54 14.85
N VAL A 3 -13.11 25.82 14.05
CA VAL A 3 -13.22 25.34 12.65
C VAL A 3 -12.02 25.72 11.76
N PRO A 4 -11.50 26.96 11.76
CA PRO A 4 -10.30 27.31 10.99
C PRO A 4 -9.05 26.55 11.43
N LEU A 5 -8.89 26.33 12.75
CA LEU A 5 -7.77 25.58 13.31
C LEU A 5 -7.85 24.10 12.91
N SER A 6 -9.03 23.50 12.97
CA SER A 6 -9.26 22.12 12.51
C SER A 6 -8.98 21.95 11.02
N ARG A 7 -9.41 22.89 10.17
CA ARG A 7 -9.10 22.86 8.73
C ARG A 7 -7.59 22.93 8.47
N LYS A 8 -6.90 23.83 9.17
CA LYS A 8 -5.44 23.97 9.06
C LYS A 8 -4.71 22.71 9.56
N ALA A 9 -5.19 22.06 10.61
CA ALA A 9 -4.61 20.82 11.11
C ALA A 9 -4.74 19.66 10.10
N VAL A 10 -5.91 19.52 9.45
CA VAL A 10 -6.11 18.51 8.39
C VAL A 10 -5.20 18.79 7.19
N GLN A 11 -5.11 20.05 6.75
CA GLN A 11 -4.19 20.44 5.66
C GLN A 11 -2.72 20.11 6.01
N ASN A 12 -2.29 20.43 7.23
CA ASN A 12 -0.93 20.14 7.69
C ASN A 12 -0.64 18.63 7.77
N ARG A 13 -1.63 17.81 8.15
CA ARG A 13 -1.51 16.35 8.18
C ARG A 13 -1.24 15.78 6.78
N GLU A 14 -2.01 16.20 5.78
CA GLU A 14 -1.82 15.69 4.42
C GLU A 14 -0.56 16.28 3.76
N SER A 15 -0.23 17.55 4.02
CA SER A 15 1.00 18.15 3.51
C SER A 15 2.27 17.49 4.06
N SER A 16 2.28 17.12 5.35
CA SER A 16 3.43 16.43 5.97
C SER A 16 3.74 15.11 5.27
N LYS A 17 2.70 14.32 4.90
CA LYS A 17 2.88 13.08 4.15
C LYS A 17 3.42 13.33 2.75
N SER A 18 2.87 14.34 2.05
CA SER A 18 3.32 14.69 0.70
C SER A 18 4.80 15.10 0.68
N ILE A 19 5.21 15.95 1.63
CA ILE A 19 6.61 16.34 1.80
C ILE A 19 7.48 15.11 2.10
N HIS A 20 7.03 14.22 2.98
CA HIS A 20 7.77 12.99 3.28
C HIS A 20 7.95 12.11 2.03
N MET A 21 6.91 11.94 1.21
CA MET A 21 7.01 11.19 -0.06
C MET A 21 7.99 11.85 -1.04
N GLN A 22 8.02 13.18 -1.13
CA GLN A 22 8.98 13.90 -1.96
C GLN A 22 10.42 13.64 -1.49
N VAL A 23 10.67 13.73 -0.17
CA VAL A 23 11.99 13.43 0.40
C VAL A 23 12.39 11.99 0.11
N VAL A 24 11.51 11.03 0.32
CA VAL A 24 11.76 9.61 0.01
C VAL A 24 12.07 9.41 -1.47
N ASN A 25 11.39 10.12 -2.37
CA ASN A 25 11.66 10.03 -3.80
C ASN A 25 13.05 10.56 -4.18
N GLU A 26 13.50 11.67 -3.59
CA GLU A 26 14.87 12.16 -3.81
C GLU A 26 15.90 11.16 -3.27
N TRP A 27 15.70 10.63 -2.07
CA TRP A 27 16.53 9.55 -1.53
C TRP A 27 16.58 8.33 -2.47
N ARG A 28 15.43 7.93 -3.04
CA ARG A 28 15.37 6.81 -4.00
C ARG A 28 16.19 7.09 -5.26
N LYS A 29 16.18 8.32 -5.78
CA LYS A 29 16.99 8.70 -6.94
C LYS A 29 18.48 8.62 -6.62
N GLU A 30 18.89 9.15 -5.47
CA GLU A 30 20.29 9.12 -5.02
C GLU A 30 20.77 7.68 -4.79
N CYS A 31 19.95 6.84 -4.14
CA CYS A 31 20.26 5.42 -4.00
C CYS A 31 20.42 4.72 -5.35
N ARG A 32 19.56 5.00 -6.35
CA ARG A 32 19.72 4.43 -7.70
C ARG A 32 21.00 4.93 -8.38
N ASN A 33 21.35 6.20 -8.22
CA ASN A 33 22.60 6.74 -8.74
C ASN A 33 23.82 6.07 -8.10
N LEU A 34 23.82 5.92 -6.77
CA LEU A 34 24.84 5.18 -6.05
C LEU A 34 24.93 3.73 -6.52
N ALA A 35 23.79 3.05 -6.70
CA ALA A 35 23.75 1.68 -7.18
C ALA A 35 24.45 1.54 -8.55
N LYS A 36 24.17 2.46 -9.49
CA LYS A 36 24.83 2.50 -10.80
C LYS A 36 26.34 2.61 -10.68
N LEU A 37 26.83 3.53 -9.85
CA LEU A 37 28.26 3.69 -9.63
C LEU A 37 28.90 2.44 -9.01
N MET A 38 28.23 1.81 -8.04
CA MET A 38 28.71 0.59 -7.40
C MET A 38 28.72 -0.61 -8.36
N VAL A 39 27.80 -0.69 -9.32
CA VAL A 39 27.82 -1.70 -10.40
C VAL A 39 29.01 -1.44 -11.33
N LEU A 40 29.23 -0.19 -11.75
CA LEU A 40 30.37 0.18 -12.61
C LEU A 40 31.72 -0.13 -11.95
N GLU A 41 31.82 0.05 -10.63
CA GLU A 41 33.01 -0.33 -9.86
C GLU A 41 33.13 -1.85 -9.57
N GLY A 42 32.14 -2.65 -9.96
CA GLY A 42 32.10 -4.10 -9.71
C GLY A 42 31.88 -4.48 -8.25
N ARG A 43 31.34 -3.58 -7.41
CA ARG A 43 31.08 -3.85 -5.98
C ARG A 43 29.79 -4.62 -5.76
N ILE A 44 28.79 -4.36 -6.59
CA ILE A 44 27.49 -5.03 -6.55
C ILE A 44 27.17 -5.61 -7.94
N PRO A 45 26.45 -6.74 -8.01
CA PRO A 45 26.14 -7.41 -9.28
C PRO A 45 25.10 -6.68 -10.13
N ASP A 46 24.15 -5.99 -9.50
CA ASP A 46 23.02 -5.30 -10.15
C ASP A 46 22.55 -4.11 -9.30
N GLU A 47 21.80 -3.18 -9.88
CA GLU A 47 21.33 -1.98 -9.18
C GLU A 47 20.32 -2.30 -8.06
N ASP A 48 19.45 -3.29 -8.29
CA ASP A 48 18.33 -3.59 -7.40
C ASP A 48 18.76 -4.24 -6.09
N ILE A 49 19.92 -4.92 -6.07
CA ILE A 49 20.45 -5.54 -4.85
C ILE A 49 20.70 -4.52 -3.73
N LEU A 50 20.88 -3.24 -4.08
CA LEU A 50 21.05 -2.15 -3.11
C LEU A 50 19.85 -2.07 -2.15
N PHE A 51 18.62 -2.35 -2.62
CA PHE A 51 17.40 -2.31 -1.81
C PHE A 51 17.29 -3.48 -0.81
N PHE A 52 18.20 -4.45 -0.87
CA PHE A 52 18.28 -5.58 0.05
C PHE A 52 19.43 -5.45 1.06
N LEU A 53 20.09 -4.28 1.10
CA LEU A 53 21.17 -3.94 2.01
C LEU A 53 20.70 -2.95 3.07
N THR A 54 21.28 -3.01 4.26
CA THR A 54 21.14 -1.93 5.26
C THR A 54 22.14 -0.81 5.00
N LEU A 55 21.93 0.37 5.57
CA LEU A 55 22.85 1.51 5.39
C LEU A 55 24.28 1.16 5.88
N GLU A 56 24.38 0.39 6.97
CA GLU A 56 25.66 -0.08 7.52
C GLU A 56 26.36 -1.05 6.56
N GLU A 57 25.60 -1.96 5.94
CA GLU A 57 26.13 -2.91 4.95
C GLU A 57 26.58 -2.20 3.66
N ILE A 58 25.90 -1.12 3.26
CA ILE A 58 26.32 -0.27 2.14
C ILE A 58 27.65 0.41 2.49
N GLN A 59 27.77 1.00 3.68
CA GLN A 59 29.01 1.63 4.14
C GLN A 59 30.18 0.63 4.16
N GLU A 60 29.96 -0.57 4.69
CA GLU A 60 30.98 -1.63 4.73
C GLU A 60 31.40 -2.07 3.32
N LEU A 61 30.47 -2.13 2.36
CA LEU A 61 30.78 -2.45 0.96
C LEU A 61 31.61 -1.38 0.26
N LEU A 62 31.45 -0.10 0.64
CA LEU A 62 32.26 1.00 0.12
C LEU A 62 33.71 0.90 0.59
N GLU A 63 33.94 0.40 1.80
CA GLU A 63 35.28 0.27 2.39
C GLU A 63 35.99 -1.05 2.02
N THR A 64 35.30 -2.19 1.99
CA THR A 64 35.96 -3.52 2.01
C THR A 64 35.71 -4.41 0.80
N ARG A 65 34.59 -4.24 0.06
CA ARG A 65 34.11 -5.16 -1.01
C ARG A 65 33.81 -6.61 -0.55
N SER A 66 33.33 -6.78 0.67
CA SER A 66 33.02 -8.10 1.25
C SER A 66 31.94 -8.88 0.46
N PRO A 67 32.25 -10.07 -0.11
CA PRO A 67 31.28 -10.89 -0.85
C PRO A 67 30.21 -11.52 0.06
N ARG A 68 30.47 -11.58 1.38
CA ARG A 68 29.51 -12.09 2.38
C ARG A 68 28.25 -11.22 2.44
N ILE A 69 28.41 -9.91 2.32
CA ILE A 69 27.30 -8.95 2.34
C ILE A 69 26.39 -9.17 1.13
N ILE A 70 26.98 -9.36 -0.05
CA ILE A 70 26.27 -9.64 -1.29
C ILE A 70 25.49 -10.97 -1.19
N SER A 71 26.08 -12.00 -0.58
CA SER A 71 25.39 -13.28 -0.35
C SER A 71 24.17 -13.12 0.57
N LYS A 72 24.30 -12.32 1.64
CA LYS A 72 23.21 -12.01 2.58
C LYS A 72 22.08 -11.24 1.89
N ALA A 73 22.39 -10.24 1.08
CA ALA A 73 21.42 -9.47 0.30
C ALA A 73 20.66 -10.37 -0.69
N ASN A 74 21.37 -11.23 -1.42
CA ASN A 74 20.75 -12.20 -2.33
C ASN A 74 19.84 -13.19 -1.60
N HIS A 75 20.19 -13.60 -0.38
CA HIS A 75 19.31 -14.42 0.44
C HIS A 75 18.02 -13.68 0.83
N ARG A 76 18.09 -12.39 1.19
CA ARG A 76 16.91 -11.56 1.44
C ARG A 76 16.04 -11.41 0.19
N ARG A 77 16.66 -11.09 -0.96
CA ARG A 77 15.98 -10.96 -2.26
C ARG A 77 15.20 -12.21 -2.63
N ARG A 78 15.78 -13.40 -2.44
CA ARG A 78 15.10 -14.68 -2.70
C ARG A 78 13.91 -14.96 -1.78
N ARG A 79 13.91 -14.39 -0.58
CA ARG A 79 12.83 -14.58 0.41
C ARG A 79 11.72 -13.54 0.30
N GLN A 80 11.96 -12.43 -0.39
CA GLN A 80 10.99 -11.35 -0.55
C GLN A 80 9.62 -11.85 -1.03
N PRO A 81 9.49 -12.70 -2.08
CA PRO A 81 8.18 -13.16 -2.54
C PRO A 81 7.41 -14.03 -1.55
N VAL A 82 8.11 -14.64 -0.58
CA VAL A 82 7.49 -15.40 0.51
C VAL A 82 7.02 -14.46 1.62
N ILE A 83 7.85 -13.46 1.95
CA ILE A 83 7.54 -12.45 2.98
C ILE A 83 6.37 -11.57 2.54
N ASP A 84 6.30 -11.19 1.26
CA ASP A 84 5.22 -10.35 0.71
C ASP A 84 3.83 -11.00 0.84
N LYS A 85 3.76 -12.33 1.01
CA LYS A 85 2.51 -13.06 1.22
C LYS A 85 2.05 -13.10 2.67
N TYR A 86 2.87 -12.64 3.61
CA TYR A 86 2.54 -12.67 5.02
C TYR A 86 1.57 -11.55 5.39
N ILE A 87 0.41 -11.94 5.90
CA ILE A 87 -0.59 -11.03 6.47
C ILE A 87 -0.42 -11.07 7.99
N PHE A 88 -0.31 -9.92 8.63
CA PHE A 88 -0.20 -9.81 10.09
C PHE A 88 -1.46 -9.18 10.68
N PRO A 89 -1.87 -9.57 11.90
CA PRO A 89 -2.98 -8.91 12.57
C PRO A 89 -2.60 -7.48 12.97
N GLU A 90 -3.59 -6.58 12.99
CA GLU A 90 -3.40 -5.16 13.32
C GLU A 90 -2.80 -4.95 14.72
N ILE A 91 -3.18 -5.80 15.68
CA ILE A 91 -2.63 -5.80 17.03
C ILE A 91 -2.01 -7.17 17.29
N MET A 92 -0.75 -7.17 17.70
CA MET A 92 -0.02 -8.38 18.03
C MET A 92 0.78 -8.19 19.32
N LYS A 93 0.87 -9.25 20.12
CA LYS A 93 1.68 -9.28 21.35
C LYS A 93 2.76 -10.34 21.22
N GLY A 94 3.99 -9.98 21.56
CA GLY A 94 5.14 -10.88 21.44
C GLY A 94 5.64 -11.00 20.00
N PHE A 95 6.17 -12.17 19.65
CA PHE A 95 6.80 -12.37 18.34
C PHE A 95 5.79 -12.35 17.18
N PRO A 96 6.13 -11.71 16.06
CA PRO A 96 5.23 -11.58 14.94
C PRO A 96 4.93 -12.93 14.29
N LYS A 97 3.64 -13.28 14.19
CA LYS A 97 3.17 -14.51 13.54
C LYS A 97 2.21 -14.14 12.41
N PRO A 98 2.46 -14.61 11.18
CA PRO A 98 1.53 -14.39 10.08
C PRO A 98 0.23 -15.13 10.35
N VAL A 99 -0.88 -14.53 9.93
CA VAL A 99 -2.18 -15.19 9.86
C VAL A 99 -2.13 -16.17 8.69
N VAL A 100 -2.50 -17.42 8.92
CA VAL A 100 -2.75 -18.37 7.85
C VAL A 100 -4.16 -18.06 7.34
N PRO A 101 -4.35 -17.67 6.06
CA PRO A 101 -5.67 -17.44 5.52
C PRO A 101 -6.52 -18.69 5.75
N GLY A 102 -7.60 -18.54 6.52
CA GLY A 102 -8.57 -19.60 6.74
C GLY A 102 -9.16 -20.04 5.41
N LYS A 103 -9.29 -21.35 5.24
CA LYS A 103 -9.99 -22.03 4.13
C LYS A 103 -11.22 -21.21 3.73
N ASN A 104 -11.33 -20.85 2.44
CA ASN A 104 -12.48 -20.18 1.84
C ASN A 104 -13.75 -20.67 2.54
N ILE A 105 -14.44 -19.77 3.25
CA ILE A 105 -15.80 -20.03 3.66
C ILE A 105 -16.54 -20.05 2.32
N ALA A 106 -16.70 -21.25 1.74
CA ALA A 106 -17.75 -21.51 0.80
C ALA A 106 -19.03 -21.27 1.60
N ALA A 107 -19.44 -20.00 1.65
CA ALA A 107 -20.77 -19.67 2.09
C ALA A 107 -21.68 -20.37 1.10
N ASP A 108 -22.55 -21.26 1.60
CA ASP A 108 -23.74 -21.63 0.84
C ASP A 108 -24.33 -20.32 0.33
N ILE A 109 -24.33 -20.15 -0.99
CA ILE A 109 -24.84 -18.94 -1.64
C ILE A 109 -26.35 -19.02 -1.49
N ASP A 110 -26.83 -18.67 -0.30
CA ASP A 110 -28.23 -18.41 -0.07
C ASP A 110 -28.60 -17.18 -0.91
N THR A 111 -29.81 -17.18 -1.47
CA THR A 111 -30.31 -16.10 -2.34
C THR A 111 -30.37 -14.73 -1.66
N ASN A 112 -30.14 -14.68 -0.33
CA ASN A 112 -30.03 -13.48 0.50
C ASN A 112 -28.60 -13.23 1.03
N PHE A 113 -27.56 -13.57 0.26
CA PHE A 113 -26.19 -13.26 0.63
C PHE A 113 -26.00 -11.74 0.80
N SER A 114 -25.73 -11.32 2.04
CA SER A 114 -25.46 -9.92 2.39
C SER A 114 -24.13 -9.79 3.10
N MET A 115 -23.34 -8.79 2.71
CA MET A 115 -22.02 -8.51 3.29
C MET A 115 -22.10 -7.24 4.14
N LYS A 116 -21.54 -7.29 5.35
CA LYS A 116 -21.53 -6.16 6.29
C LYS A 116 -20.12 -5.58 6.40
N GLY A 117 -20.02 -4.27 6.21
CA GLY A 117 -18.80 -3.49 6.42
C GLY A 117 -18.99 -2.34 7.40
N ILE A 118 -17.95 -1.52 7.56
CA ILE A 118 -18.01 -0.32 8.40
C ILE A 118 -18.57 0.84 7.56
N PRO A 119 -19.63 1.52 8.05
CA PRO A 119 -20.21 2.63 7.32
C PRO A 119 -19.28 3.86 7.34
N VAL A 120 -18.87 4.35 6.16
CA VAL A 120 -18.01 5.54 6.04
C VAL A 120 -18.78 6.80 5.63
N SER A 121 -19.83 6.68 4.80
CA SER A 121 -20.62 7.82 4.31
C SER A 121 -22.09 7.44 4.15
N GLN A 122 -23.01 8.37 4.41
CA GLN A 122 -24.45 8.13 4.29
C GLN A 122 -24.88 8.08 2.82
N GLY A 123 -25.65 7.07 2.45
CA GLY A 123 -26.24 6.93 1.12
C GLY A 123 -26.50 5.47 0.76
N VAL A 124 -27.23 5.26 -0.33
CA VAL A 124 -27.46 3.94 -0.95
C VAL A 124 -27.20 4.09 -2.44
N ALA A 125 -26.35 3.23 -2.98
CA ALA A 125 -26.03 3.18 -4.40
C ALA A 125 -26.25 1.77 -4.94
N THR A 126 -26.53 1.65 -6.23
CA THR A 126 -26.62 0.38 -6.95
C THR A 126 -25.99 0.56 -8.31
N GLY A 127 -25.12 -0.38 -8.69
CA GLY A 127 -24.34 -0.27 -9.92
C GLY A 127 -23.57 -1.56 -10.20
N ILE A 128 -22.86 -1.57 -11.33
CA ILE A 128 -21.98 -2.68 -11.70
C ILE A 128 -20.76 -2.66 -10.77
N VAL A 129 -20.44 -3.80 -10.18
CA VAL A 129 -19.26 -3.95 -9.32
C VAL A 129 -18.03 -4.24 -10.19
N ARG A 130 -16.96 -3.47 -9.98
CA ARG A 130 -15.64 -3.73 -10.54
C ARG A 130 -14.63 -3.94 -9.42
N VAL A 131 -13.97 -5.10 -9.44
CA VAL A 131 -12.82 -5.37 -8.59
C VAL A 131 -11.57 -4.85 -9.29
N ALA A 132 -10.85 -3.93 -8.65
CA ALA A 132 -9.56 -3.42 -9.13
C ALA A 132 -8.57 -3.40 -7.97
N LEU A 133 -7.50 -4.18 -8.07
CA LEU A 133 -6.47 -4.32 -7.03
C LEU A 133 -5.32 -3.33 -7.20
N ASP A 134 -5.17 -2.76 -8.40
CA ASP A 134 -4.16 -1.76 -8.72
C ASP A 134 -4.70 -0.62 -9.60
N LEU A 135 -3.85 0.37 -9.84
CA LEU A 135 -4.19 1.54 -10.65
C LEU A 135 -4.25 1.25 -12.15
N GLU A 136 -3.66 0.14 -12.62
CA GLU A 136 -3.76 -0.27 -14.02
C GLU A 136 -5.17 -0.79 -14.29
N GLU A 137 -5.71 -1.63 -13.41
CA GLU A 137 -7.09 -2.10 -13.45
C GLU A 137 -8.10 -0.96 -13.21
N ALA A 138 -7.74 0.03 -12.38
CA ALA A 138 -8.56 1.22 -12.15
C ALA A 138 -8.80 2.04 -13.43
N SER A 139 -7.90 1.97 -14.41
CA SER A 139 -8.08 2.66 -15.71
C SER A 139 -9.30 2.17 -16.51
N LEU A 140 -9.82 0.97 -16.17
CA LEU A 140 -10.99 0.37 -16.80
C LEU A 140 -12.31 0.75 -16.13
N LEU A 141 -12.27 1.54 -15.06
CA LEU A 141 -13.47 1.99 -14.33
C LEU A 141 -14.36 2.86 -15.22
N GLN A 142 -15.66 2.57 -15.18
CA GLN A 142 -16.67 3.35 -15.88
C GLN A 142 -17.50 4.19 -14.91
N ALA A 143 -18.14 5.23 -15.45
CA ALA A 143 -18.99 6.10 -14.66
C ALA A 143 -20.19 5.33 -14.06
N GLY A 144 -20.43 5.53 -12.76
CA GLY A 144 -21.50 4.87 -12.01
C GLY A 144 -21.16 3.46 -11.49
N GLU A 145 -19.98 2.91 -11.82
CA GLU A 145 -19.54 1.62 -11.26
C GLU A 145 -19.19 1.73 -9.77
N ILE A 146 -19.30 0.61 -9.07
CA ILE A 146 -18.90 0.44 -7.68
C ILE A 146 -17.52 -0.21 -7.67
N LEU A 147 -16.52 0.52 -7.15
CA LEU A 147 -15.17 0.00 -6.99
C LEU A 147 -15.08 -0.92 -5.77
N VAL A 148 -14.49 -2.10 -5.95
CA VAL A 148 -14.04 -2.99 -4.87
C VAL A 148 -12.53 -3.11 -4.96
N THR A 149 -11.82 -2.78 -3.89
CA THR A 149 -10.35 -2.86 -3.84
C THR A 149 -9.85 -3.29 -2.46
N TYR A 150 -8.56 -3.64 -2.35
CA TYR A 150 -7.97 -3.98 -1.06
C TYR A 150 -7.86 -2.74 -0.16
N SER A 151 -7.30 -1.66 -0.68
CA SER A 151 -7.13 -0.38 0.02
C SER A 151 -6.96 0.76 -0.96
N THR A 152 -7.43 1.95 -0.61
CA THR A 152 -7.26 3.15 -1.43
C THR A 152 -6.16 4.06 -0.89
N ASP A 153 -5.39 4.64 -1.80
CA ASP A 153 -4.43 5.73 -1.55
C ASP A 153 -4.74 6.97 -2.41
N ILE A 154 -3.88 7.99 -2.36
CA ILE A 154 -4.08 9.24 -3.12
C ILE A 154 -4.13 9.03 -4.65
N GLY A 155 -3.52 7.98 -5.17
CA GLY A 155 -3.56 7.61 -6.60
C GLY A 155 -4.95 7.25 -7.09
N TRP A 156 -5.87 6.88 -6.19
CA TRP A 156 -7.26 6.57 -6.51
C TRP A 156 -8.17 7.80 -6.60
N SER A 157 -7.73 8.94 -6.06
CA SER A 157 -8.51 10.19 -6.00
C SER A 157 -9.10 10.64 -7.35
N PRO A 158 -8.38 10.53 -8.49
CA PRO A 158 -8.92 10.93 -9.79
C PRO A 158 -10.14 10.12 -10.25
N TYR A 159 -10.31 8.89 -9.74
CA TYR A 159 -11.40 8.00 -10.12
C TYR A 159 -12.66 8.23 -9.28
N PHE A 160 -12.54 8.69 -8.03
CA PHE A 160 -13.69 8.86 -7.14
C PHE A 160 -14.86 9.70 -7.70
N PRO A 161 -14.64 10.78 -8.47
CA PRO A 161 -15.74 11.58 -9.02
C PRO A 161 -16.65 10.81 -9.99
N ILE A 162 -16.16 9.73 -10.62
CA ILE A 162 -16.95 8.95 -11.59
C ILE A 162 -17.65 7.74 -10.96
N LEU A 163 -17.33 7.36 -9.72
CA LEU A 163 -17.84 6.14 -9.11
C LEU A 163 -19.24 6.32 -8.51
N GLY A 164 -20.04 5.25 -8.57
CA GLY A 164 -21.29 5.12 -7.82
C GLY A 164 -21.08 4.72 -6.36
N GLY A 165 -19.94 4.11 -6.03
CA GLY A 165 -19.54 3.77 -4.65
C GLY A 165 -18.17 3.10 -4.56
N VAL A 166 -17.65 2.95 -3.33
CA VAL A 166 -16.36 2.31 -3.05
C VAL A 166 -16.48 1.34 -1.87
N VAL A 167 -15.92 0.15 -2.03
CA VAL A 167 -15.81 -0.87 -0.98
C VAL A 167 -14.35 -1.26 -0.86
N THR A 168 -13.81 -1.23 0.36
CA THR A 168 -12.41 -1.61 0.63
C THR A 168 -12.31 -2.74 1.67
N GLU A 169 -11.37 -3.66 1.49
CA GLU A 169 -11.09 -4.71 2.50
C GLU A 169 -10.41 -4.13 3.75
N LEU A 170 -9.48 -3.20 3.55
CA LEU A 170 -8.85 -2.41 4.61
C LEU A 170 -9.38 -0.97 4.60
N GLY A 171 -9.83 -0.52 5.77
CA GLY A 171 -10.31 0.85 5.97
C GLY A 171 -10.74 1.08 7.42
N GLY A 172 -9.89 1.73 8.22
CA GLY A 172 -10.28 2.23 9.54
C GLY A 172 -10.91 3.62 9.42
N LEU A 173 -11.70 4.07 10.41
CA LEU A 173 -12.38 5.39 10.42
C LEU A 173 -11.44 6.61 10.22
N ILE A 174 -10.11 6.42 10.30
CA ILE A 174 -9.07 7.47 10.24
C ILE A 174 -8.07 7.23 9.08
N SER A 175 -8.26 6.17 8.28
CA SER A 175 -7.39 5.86 7.14
C SER A 175 -7.56 6.88 6.00
N HIS A 176 -6.54 7.05 5.15
CA HIS A 176 -6.55 8.04 4.05
C HIS A 176 -7.74 7.82 3.10
N GLY A 177 -8.16 6.56 2.90
CA GLY A 177 -9.37 6.23 2.15
C GLY A 177 -10.61 6.87 2.75
N THR A 178 -10.75 6.93 4.07
CA THR A 178 -11.98 7.39 4.75
C THR A 178 -12.28 8.88 4.57
N ILE A 179 -11.26 9.69 4.24
CA ILE A 179 -11.43 11.12 3.93
C ILE A 179 -11.96 11.31 2.51
N GLN A 180 -11.81 10.30 1.64
CA GLN A 180 -12.19 10.34 0.23
C GLN A 180 -13.26 9.30 -0.17
N ILE A 181 -13.58 8.33 0.69
CA ILE A 181 -14.57 7.28 0.41
C ILE A 181 -15.97 7.86 0.55
N TYR A 182 -16.57 8.09 -0.61
CA TYR A 182 -17.99 8.28 -0.78
C TYR A 182 -18.66 6.92 -0.98
N PHE A 183 -19.63 6.66 -0.10
CA PHE A 183 -20.67 5.63 -0.12
C PHE A 183 -20.36 4.21 0.37
N ILE A 184 -21.35 3.70 1.10
CA ILE A 184 -21.50 2.32 1.58
C ILE A 184 -22.48 1.64 0.63
N LEU A 185 -22.19 0.40 0.22
CA LEU A 185 -23.26 -0.52 -0.16
C LEU A 185 -23.55 -1.48 0.98
N LYS A 186 -24.82 -1.54 1.37
CA LYS A 186 -25.46 -2.80 1.76
C LYS A 186 -25.62 -3.58 0.46
N ILE A 187 -24.93 -4.71 0.34
CA ILE A 187 -25.39 -5.83 -0.49
C ILE A 187 -26.20 -6.70 0.46
#